data_AF-A0A1F4U487-F1
#
_entry.id   AF-A0A1F4U487-F1
#
_cell.length_a   1.000
_cell.length_b   1.000
_cell.length_c   1.000
_cell.angle_alpha   90.00
_cell.angle_beta   90.00
_cell.angle_gamma   90.00
#
_symmetry.space_group_name_H-M   'P 1'
#
loop_
_entity.id
_entity.type
_entity.pdbx_description
1 polymer ?
#
loop_
_entity_poly.entity_id
_entity_poly.type
_entity_poly.pdbx_seq_one_letter_code
_entity_poly.pdbx_strand_id
1 'polypeptide(L)'
;MVIAIVSLFLLTYIYEDSDSLIVINDSLTICGYHQYNSQVKVQNSRLTISKYMPAYDTTGWLYLNAPAITLQENTYINGTAMGYYGGTNSSPNGLGPGGGYAGSTSGGGGGGGAYGGNGGNGGGNPGAGGNAYGNAFDTLIYMGSGGGAGRLSGVEGFGGAGGACLTLHANSMTIDSVSIDGNGQNGDNAAIVAGGGGAGGGIIIKSYSCTIHNIMIAANGGNGGASEGYGGGGGGGGRVKIFYSSVLDTSNLAINLNPGIGGNGSWENGDAGLAGSIYFGYDVFIHEATIKPTATDVQCTIIMNGCLVYSVDRFPSYIEIFDITGKIQSRHRLSDKKNHISLNHLPAGVYFIRQEGNIRKSFIIMK
;
A
#
# COMPACT_ATOMS: atom_id res chain seq x y z
N MET A 1 51.83 -24.16 -0.16
CA MET A 1 50.69 -23.53 -0.85
C MET A 1 49.85 -22.85 0.22
N VAL A 2 50.05 -21.55 0.42
CA VAL A 2 49.28 -20.78 1.42
C VAL A 2 47.95 -20.43 0.75
N ILE A 3 46.87 -21.03 1.22
CA ILE A 3 45.52 -20.67 0.80
C ILE A 3 45.21 -19.34 1.50
N ALA A 4 45.30 -18.24 0.76
CA ALA A 4 44.80 -16.96 1.19
C ALA A 4 43.26 -17.05 1.21
N ILE A 5 42.69 -17.25 2.39
CA ILE A 5 41.26 -17.05 2.61
C ILE A 5 41.06 -15.53 2.56
N VAL A 6 40.67 -15.03 1.39
CA VAL A 6 40.19 -13.65 1.25
C VAL A 6 38.80 -13.63 1.87
N SER A 7 38.73 -13.32 3.17
CA SER A 7 37.46 -13.00 3.82
C SER A 7 36.96 -11.69 3.24
N LEU A 8 36.03 -11.78 2.28
CA LEU A 8 35.31 -10.64 1.74
C LEU A 8 34.36 -10.14 2.85
N PHE A 9 34.78 -9.10 3.58
CA PHE A 9 33.88 -8.40 4.48
C PHE A 9 32.86 -7.64 3.63
N LEU A 10 31.61 -8.12 3.60
CA LEU A 10 30.49 -7.36 3.06
C LEU A 10 30.29 -6.14 3.96
N LEU A 11 30.47 -4.95 3.40
CA LEU A 11 30.22 -3.70 4.11
C LEU A 11 28.71 -3.57 4.31
N THR A 12 28.27 -3.44 5.57
CA THR A 12 26.88 -3.10 5.91
C THR A 12 26.75 -1.59 5.98
N TYR A 13 25.64 -1.05 5.48
CA TYR A 13 25.46 0.39 5.38
C TYR A 13 23.97 0.75 5.43
N ILE A 14 23.61 1.57 6.42
CA ILE A 14 22.31 2.23 6.52
C ILE A 14 22.57 3.74 6.52
N TYR A 15 21.92 4.45 5.61
CA TYR A 15 21.94 5.90 5.52
C TYR A 15 20.54 6.41 5.27
N GLU A 16 20.15 7.42 6.03
CA GLU A 16 18.88 8.08 5.88
C GLU A 16 19.04 9.58 6.13
N ASP A 17 18.56 10.38 5.19
CA ASP A 17 18.39 11.82 5.31
C ASP A 17 17.12 12.27 4.56
N SER A 18 16.93 13.57 4.37
CA SER A 18 15.80 14.11 3.61
C SER A 18 15.81 13.75 2.13
N ASP A 19 16.96 13.34 1.60
CA ASP A 19 17.16 13.11 0.17
C ASP A 19 17.11 11.63 -0.17
N SER A 20 17.61 10.75 0.68
CA SER A 20 17.75 9.34 0.39
C SER A 20 17.59 8.42 1.59
N LEU A 21 17.00 7.25 1.33
CA LEU A 21 17.16 6.06 2.15
C LEU A 21 18.03 5.05 1.39
N ILE A 22 19.12 4.59 2.02
CA ILE A 22 20.02 3.58 1.47
C ILE A 22 20.23 2.50 2.52
N VAL A 23 19.91 1.25 2.17
CA VAL A 23 20.09 0.06 3.02
C VAL A 23 20.82 -1.01 2.20
N ILE A 24 22.03 -1.37 2.61
CA ILE A 24 22.89 -2.31 1.89
C ILE A 24 23.46 -3.34 2.88
N ASN A 25 23.27 -4.63 2.58
CA ASN A 25 23.72 -5.76 3.40
C ASN A 25 23.25 -5.69 4.87
N ASP A 26 22.12 -5.04 5.14
CA ASP A 26 21.67 -4.78 6.51
C ASP A 26 20.14 -4.93 6.65
N SER A 27 19.61 -4.68 7.85
CA SER A 27 18.19 -4.71 8.12
C SER A 27 17.70 -3.44 8.82
N LEU A 28 16.53 -2.95 8.40
CA LEU A 28 15.91 -1.75 8.93
C LEU A 28 14.44 -2.02 9.28
N THR A 29 14.03 -1.64 10.48
CA THR A 29 12.62 -1.60 10.87
C THR A 29 12.10 -0.19 10.66
N ILE A 30 11.05 -0.03 9.86
CA ILE A 30 10.54 1.28 9.42
C ILE A 30 9.02 1.25 9.25
N CYS A 31 8.34 2.35 9.52
CA CYS A 31 6.90 2.50 9.29
C CYS A 31 6.55 3.96 9.07
N GLY A 32 5.32 4.24 8.67
CA GLY A 32 4.83 5.59 8.43
C GLY A 32 5.17 6.10 7.03
N TYR A 33 5.04 7.41 6.86
CA TYR A 33 5.23 8.09 5.58
C TYR A 33 6.63 8.67 5.49
N HIS A 34 7.33 8.31 4.42
CA HIS A 34 8.69 8.77 4.14
C HIS A 34 8.75 9.40 2.76
N GLN A 35 9.15 10.67 2.74
CA GLN A 35 9.41 11.43 1.52
C GLN A 35 10.90 11.64 1.39
N TYR A 36 11.45 11.24 0.25
CA TYR A 36 12.83 11.49 -0.11
C TYR A 36 12.90 12.34 -1.38
N ASN A 37 13.86 13.26 -1.44
CA ASN A 37 14.04 14.16 -2.59
C ASN A 37 14.80 13.54 -3.75
N SER A 38 15.46 12.39 -3.54
CA SER A 38 16.32 11.74 -4.53
C SER A 38 15.94 10.29 -4.75
N GLN A 39 16.14 9.41 -3.74
CA GLN A 39 15.99 7.97 -3.97
C GLN A 39 15.70 7.14 -2.73
N VAL A 40 15.12 5.96 -2.94
CA VAL A 40 15.24 4.83 -2.03
C VAL A 40 16.05 3.74 -2.72
N LYS A 41 17.07 3.24 -2.05
CA LYS A 41 17.92 2.15 -2.54
C LYS A 41 18.05 1.07 -1.47
N VAL A 42 17.59 -0.14 -1.79
CA VAL A 42 17.70 -1.30 -0.90
C VAL A 42 18.33 -2.45 -1.68
N GLN A 43 19.46 -2.98 -1.17
CA GLN A 43 20.20 -4.05 -1.82
C GLN A 43 20.64 -5.09 -0.79
N ASN A 44 20.37 -6.38 -1.06
CA ASN A 44 20.73 -7.50 -0.19
C ASN A 44 20.39 -7.25 1.27
N SER A 45 19.20 -6.69 1.49
CA SER A 45 18.79 -6.12 2.77
C SER A 45 17.36 -6.51 3.12
N ARG A 46 17.04 -6.42 4.41
CA ARG A 46 15.69 -6.68 4.91
C ARG A 46 15.05 -5.41 5.46
N LEU A 47 13.96 -4.96 4.84
CA LEU A 47 13.07 -3.97 5.46
C LEU A 47 11.97 -4.69 6.24
N THR A 48 11.72 -4.31 7.49
CA THR A 48 10.61 -4.84 8.29
C THR A 48 9.65 -3.73 8.64
N ILE A 49 8.37 -3.88 8.29
CA ILE A 49 7.36 -2.89 8.63
C ILE A 49 7.02 -3.01 10.11
N SER A 50 7.06 -1.91 10.87
CA SER A 50 6.70 -1.94 12.29
C SER A 50 5.25 -2.39 12.48
N LYS A 51 5.03 -3.31 13.42
CA LYS A 51 3.70 -3.80 13.81
C LYS A 51 2.77 -2.64 14.15
N TYR A 52 1.50 -2.72 13.77
CA TYR A 52 0.48 -1.79 14.22
C TYR A 52 0.41 -1.78 15.75
N MET A 53 0.81 -0.69 16.39
CA MET A 53 0.55 -0.44 17.81
C MET A 53 0.08 1.01 17.99
N PRO A 54 -1.23 1.27 18.07
CA PRO A 54 -1.76 2.63 18.13
C PRO A 54 -1.34 3.39 19.40
N ALA A 55 -0.86 2.69 20.44
CA ALA A 55 -0.32 3.28 21.66
C ALA A 55 1.15 3.71 21.55
N TYR A 56 1.87 3.33 20.48
CA TYR A 56 3.33 3.53 20.35
C TYR A 56 3.71 4.13 18.98
N ASP A 57 2.81 4.85 18.32
CA ASP A 57 2.98 5.50 17.00
C ASP A 57 3.49 4.59 15.87
N THR A 58 3.42 3.27 16.05
CA THR A 58 3.76 2.28 15.01
C THR A 58 2.51 1.93 14.24
N THR A 59 2.64 1.91 12.93
CA THR A 59 1.46 2.12 12.08
C THR A 59 0.97 0.86 11.38
N GLY A 60 1.78 -0.21 11.29
CA GLY A 60 1.49 -1.38 10.46
C GLY A 60 1.48 -1.08 8.95
N TRP A 61 1.88 0.14 8.57
CA TRP A 61 1.96 0.56 7.18
C TRP A 61 3.26 1.31 6.90
N LEU A 62 3.75 1.18 5.67
CA LEU A 62 4.92 1.89 5.16
C LEU A 62 4.57 2.55 3.83
N TYR A 63 4.83 3.85 3.73
CA TYR A 63 4.74 4.59 2.48
C TYR A 63 6.12 5.17 2.16
N LEU A 64 6.72 4.70 1.07
CA LEU A 64 7.96 5.25 0.53
C LEU A 64 7.65 6.07 -0.74
N ASN A 65 7.93 7.38 -0.68
CA ASN A 65 7.82 8.28 -1.82
C ASN A 65 9.19 8.85 -2.19
N ALA A 66 9.65 8.61 -3.42
CA ALA A 66 10.91 9.17 -3.90
C ALA A 66 10.90 9.28 -5.44
N PRO A 67 11.68 10.18 -6.05
CA PRO A 67 11.83 10.19 -7.51
C PRO A 67 12.26 8.85 -8.10
N ALA A 68 13.16 8.14 -7.43
CA ALA A 68 13.61 6.81 -7.82
C ALA A 68 13.53 5.80 -6.67
N ILE A 69 12.99 4.60 -6.93
CA ILE A 69 13.06 3.47 -5.98
C ILE A 69 13.76 2.29 -6.65
N THR A 70 14.85 1.82 -6.04
CA THR A 70 15.61 0.66 -6.50
C THR A 70 15.66 -0.39 -5.40
N LEU A 71 15.03 -1.55 -5.64
CA LEU A 71 15.05 -2.72 -4.77
C LEU A 71 15.71 -3.86 -5.54
N GLN A 72 16.86 -4.34 -5.06
CA GLN A 72 17.64 -5.32 -5.82
C GLN A 72 18.31 -6.36 -4.93
N GLU A 73 18.87 -7.40 -5.55
CA GLU A 73 19.81 -8.35 -4.95
C GLU A 73 19.25 -9.04 -3.69
N ASN A 74 18.32 -9.98 -3.80
CA ASN A 74 17.76 -10.71 -2.64
C ASN A 74 17.15 -9.81 -1.54
N THR A 75 16.69 -8.61 -1.90
CA THR A 75 16.02 -7.72 -0.96
C THR A 75 14.69 -8.35 -0.49
N TYR A 76 14.40 -8.22 0.80
CA TYR A 76 13.18 -8.72 1.40
C TYR A 76 12.45 -7.63 2.17
N ILE A 77 11.19 -7.35 1.81
CA ILE A 77 10.30 -6.47 2.58
C ILE A 77 9.31 -7.35 3.35
N ASN A 78 9.42 -7.34 4.68
CA ASN A 78 8.60 -8.13 5.59
C ASN A 78 7.54 -7.26 6.28
N GLY A 79 6.28 -7.52 5.96
CA GLY A 79 5.09 -6.99 6.60
C GLY A 79 4.15 -8.09 7.12
N THR A 80 4.62 -9.34 7.23
CA THR A 80 3.80 -10.45 7.73
C THR A 80 3.35 -10.20 9.17
N ALA A 81 2.04 -10.33 9.44
CA ALA A 81 1.44 -10.15 10.78
C ALA A 81 1.63 -8.75 11.41
N MET A 82 1.94 -7.72 10.61
CA MET A 82 2.19 -6.36 11.11
C MET A 82 0.97 -5.43 11.01
N GLY A 83 -0.14 -5.90 10.46
CA GLY A 83 -1.42 -5.18 10.35
C GLY A 83 -2.25 -5.21 11.64
N TYR A 84 -3.58 -5.13 11.51
CA TYR A 84 -4.46 -5.08 12.68
C TYR A 84 -4.36 -6.35 13.53
N TYR A 85 -4.48 -6.19 14.85
CA TYR A 85 -4.44 -7.31 15.81
C TYR A 85 -5.60 -8.27 15.63
N GLY A 86 -5.32 -9.56 15.84
CA GLY A 86 -6.37 -10.54 16.09
C GLY A 86 -6.95 -10.44 17.50
N GLY A 87 -8.04 -11.18 17.72
CA GLY A 87 -8.77 -11.21 18.97
C GLY A 87 -7.97 -11.80 20.13
N THR A 88 -8.16 -11.27 21.33
CA THR A 88 -7.49 -11.63 22.59
C THR A 88 -8.50 -11.73 23.74
N ASN A 89 -8.02 -12.00 24.97
CA ASN A 89 -8.86 -12.07 26.18
C ASN A 89 -9.65 -10.79 26.47
N SER A 90 -9.05 -9.63 26.22
CA SER A 90 -9.67 -8.33 26.53
C SER A 90 -10.45 -7.74 25.35
N SER A 91 -10.14 -8.18 24.12
CA SER A 91 -10.84 -7.77 22.90
C SER A 91 -10.97 -9.00 21.98
N PRO A 92 -12.02 -9.82 22.15
CA PRO A 92 -12.07 -11.14 21.53
C PRO A 92 -12.35 -11.11 20.03
N ASN A 93 -12.89 -10.01 19.49
CA ASN A 93 -13.00 -9.81 18.05
C ASN A 93 -11.67 -9.31 17.48
N GLY A 94 -11.36 -9.72 16.26
CA GLY A 94 -10.25 -9.16 15.49
C GLY A 94 -10.48 -7.68 15.21
N LEU A 95 -9.39 -6.91 15.15
CA LEU A 95 -9.42 -5.49 14.84
C LEU A 95 -9.40 -5.24 13.33
N GLY A 96 -9.85 -4.05 12.94
CA GLY A 96 -9.88 -3.57 11.55
C GLY A 96 -11.28 -3.62 10.94
N PRO A 97 -11.50 -2.98 9.77
CA PRO A 97 -12.83 -2.87 9.15
C PRO A 97 -13.47 -4.21 8.76
N GLY A 98 -12.64 -5.24 8.56
CA GLY A 98 -13.05 -6.61 8.26
C GLY A 98 -12.58 -7.58 9.33
N GLY A 99 -12.54 -7.18 10.60
CA GLY A 99 -12.15 -8.05 11.71
C GLY A 99 -13.06 -9.27 11.85
N GLY A 100 -12.48 -10.45 12.09
CA GLY A 100 -13.25 -11.66 12.38
C GLY A 100 -13.89 -11.60 13.76
N TYR A 101 -15.12 -12.11 13.89
CA TYR A 101 -15.80 -12.18 15.19
C TYR A 101 -15.29 -13.35 16.03
N ALA A 102 -15.35 -13.19 17.35
CA ALA A 102 -15.11 -14.28 18.27
C ALA A 102 -16.21 -15.34 18.20
N GLY A 103 -15.89 -16.58 18.57
CA GLY A 103 -16.91 -17.61 18.81
C GLY A 103 -17.94 -17.20 19.88
N SER A 104 -19.09 -17.88 19.89
CA SER A 104 -20.10 -17.72 20.95
C SER A 104 -19.61 -18.25 22.29
N THR A 105 -20.11 -17.71 23.42
CA THR A 105 -19.78 -18.22 24.77
C THR A 105 -20.24 -19.65 25.02
N SER A 106 -21.15 -20.18 24.20
CA SER A 106 -21.59 -21.59 24.19
C SER A 106 -20.63 -22.53 23.45
N GLY A 107 -19.51 -22.01 22.92
CA GLY A 107 -18.51 -22.74 22.15
C GLY A 107 -18.61 -22.47 20.64
N GLY A 108 -17.47 -22.15 20.03
CA GLY A 108 -17.28 -21.97 18.60
C GLY A 108 -15.90 -21.40 18.28
N GLY A 109 -15.36 -21.74 17.11
CA GLY A 109 -14.10 -21.19 16.62
C GLY A 109 -14.22 -19.71 16.26
N GLY A 110 -13.11 -18.98 16.32
CA GLY A 110 -13.03 -17.59 15.87
C GLY A 110 -13.12 -17.48 14.34
N GLY A 111 -13.79 -16.44 13.84
CA GLY A 111 -13.87 -16.15 12.40
C GLY A 111 -12.57 -15.53 11.87
N GLY A 112 -12.25 -15.77 10.61
CA GLY A 112 -11.08 -15.18 9.94
C GLY A 112 -11.25 -13.68 9.67
N GLY A 113 -10.14 -12.94 9.68
CA GLY A 113 -10.11 -11.54 9.24
C GLY A 113 -10.22 -11.41 7.72
N ALA A 114 -10.61 -10.23 7.23
CA ALA A 114 -10.77 -9.96 5.80
C ALA A 114 -9.97 -8.75 5.31
N TYR A 115 -9.74 -8.71 3.98
CA TYR A 115 -9.37 -7.47 3.27
C TYR A 115 -9.63 -7.57 1.75
N GLY A 116 -8.80 -8.33 1.03
CA GLY A 116 -8.95 -8.60 -0.41
C GLY A 116 -10.01 -9.64 -0.71
N GLY A 117 -10.07 -10.67 0.14
CA GLY A 117 -11.17 -11.62 0.24
C GLY A 117 -11.84 -11.56 1.62
N ASN A 118 -13.03 -12.13 1.71
CA ASN A 118 -13.72 -12.35 2.99
C ASN A 118 -12.96 -13.38 3.84
N GLY A 119 -13.08 -13.29 5.16
CA GLY A 119 -12.64 -14.35 6.06
C GLY A 119 -13.67 -15.47 6.14
N GLY A 120 -13.23 -16.68 6.44
CA GLY A 120 -14.10 -17.82 6.73
C GLY A 120 -14.69 -17.74 8.13
N ASN A 121 -15.84 -18.38 8.36
CA ASN A 121 -16.38 -18.55 9.71
C ASN A 121 -15.58 -19.61 10.49
N GLY A 122 -15.61 -19.54 11.82
CA GLY A 122 -15.19 -20.68 12.64
C GLY A 122 -16.18 -21.85 12.55
N GLY A 123 -15.90 -22.97 13.23
CA GLY A 123 -16.87 -24.05 13.43
C GLY A 123 -17.77 -23.86 14.66
N GLY A 124 -18.88 -24.60 14.77
CA GLY A 124 -19.75 -24.67 15.94
C GLY A 124 -20.82 -23.58 15.99
N ASN A 125 -20.88 -22.79 17.08
CA ASN A 125 -21.60 -21.51 17.09
C ASN A 125 -20.59 -20.40 16.75
N PRO A 126 -20.37 -20.16 15.46
CA PRO A 126 -19.09 -19.69 15.01
C PRO A 126 -18.95 -18.20 15.19
N GLY A 127 -17.71 -17.76 15.35
CA GLY A 127 -17.36 -16.39 15.01
C GLY A 127 -17.52 -16.20 13.51
N ALA A 128 -18.35 -15.24 13.12
CA ALA A 128 -18.50 -14.90 11.71
C ALA A 128 -17.18 -14.36 11.14
N GLY A 129 -16.85 -14.76 9.91
CA GLY A 129 -15.74 -14.21 9.16
C GLY A 129 -15.94 -12.73 8.83
N GLY A 130 -14.83 -12.01 8.67
CA GLY A 130 -14.86 -10.61 8.25
C GLY A 130 -15.31 -10.43 6.80
N ASN A 131 -15.86 -9.26 6.49
CA ASN A 131 -16.14 -8.85 5.10
C ASN A 131 -14.96 -8.07 4.50
N ALA A 132 -14.64 -8.35 3.24
CA ALA A 132 -13.66 -7.60 2.47
C ALA A 132 -14.03 -6.10 2.40
N TYR A 133 -13.03 -5.22 2.36
CA TYR A 133 -13.24 -3.76 2.34
C TYR A 133 -12.26 -3.02 1.45
N GLY A 134 -12.60 -1.78 1.13
CA GLY A 134 -11.88 -0.96 0.15
C GLY A 134 -12.26 -1.32 -1.29
N ASN A 135 -11.87 -0.47 -2.23
CA ASN A 135 -12.14 -0.68 -3.65
C ASN A 135 -10.96 -1.42 -4.31
N ALA A 136 -11.23 -2.33 -5.25
CA ALA A 136 -10.20 -3.11 -5.93
C ALA A 136 -9.44 -2.27 -6.98
N PHE A 137 -10.02 -1.18 -7.45
CA PHE A 137 -9.60 -0.44 -8.64
C PHE A 137 -9.10 0.98 -8.37
N ASP A 138 -9.35 1.53 -7.18
CA ASP A 138 -8.82 2.85 -6.78
C ASP A 138 -7.36 2.76 -6.31
N THR A 139 -6.79 3.91 -5.95
CA THR A 139 -5.41 4.03 -5.46
C THR A 139 -5.29 3.86 -3.94
N LEU A 140 -6.39 3.59 -3.23
CA LEU A 140 -6.37 3.41 -1.77
C LEU A 140 -5.96 1.97 -1.42
N ILE A 141 -5.13 1.81 -0.41
CA ILE A 141 -4.64 0.51 0.03
C ILE A 141 -4.60 0.48 1.57
N TYR A 142 -4.87 -0.67 2.18
CA TYR A 142 -5.06 -0.80 3.62
C TYR A 142 -4.34 -2.03 4.17
N MET A 143 -4.11 -2.05 5.49
CA MET A 143 -3.63 -3.23 6.21
C MET A 143 -4.70 -4.32 6.20
N GLY A 144 -4.30 -5.57 6.44
CA GLY A 144 -5.21 -6.68 6.68
C GLY A 144 -5.83 -6.60 8.08
N SER A 145 -7.09 -7.01 8.20
CA SER A 145 -7.78 -7.14 9.49
C SER A 145 -7.37 -8.41 10.25
N GLY A 146 -7.46 -8.39 11.57
CA GLY A 146 -7.19 -9.57 12.40
C GLY A 146 -8.35 -10.57 12.45
N GLY A 147 -8.05 -11.83 12.76
CA GLY A 147 -9.05 -12.87 13.03
C GLY A 147 -9.62 -12.76 14.45
N GLY A 148 -10.78 -13.37 14.70
CA GLY A 148 -11.39 -13.45 16.03
C GLY A 148 -10.80 -14.57 16.89
N ALA A 149 -10.94 -14.46 18.22
CA ALA A 149 -10.54 -15.50 19.15
C ALA A 149 -11.58 -16.63 19.24
N GLY A 150 -11.15 -17.83 19.61
CA GLY A 150 -12.07 -18.86 20.08
C GLY A 150 -12.64 -18.47 21.45
N ARG A 151 -13.93 -18.75 21.69
CA ARG A 151 -14.57 -18.34 22.95
C ARG A 151 -15.29 -19.49 23.63
N LEU A 152 -14.67 -20.02 24.68
CA LEU A 152 -15.31 -20.90 25.66
C LEU A 152 -14.87 -20.42 27.06
N SER A 153 -15.84 -20.07 27.91
CA SER A 153 -15.67 -19.66 29.33
C SER A 153 -14.60 -18.61 29.73
N GLY A 154 -13.80 -18.04 28.81
CA GLY A 154 -12.73 -17.10 29.16
C GLY A 154 -11.64 -16.84 28.12
N VAL A 155 -11.67 -17.56 26.99
CA VAL A 155 -10.83 -17.54 25.77
C VAL A 155 -9.94 -18.77 25.64
N GLU A 156 -10.08 -19.43 24.49
CA GLU A 156 -9.13 -20.43 24.00
C GLU A 156 -8.80 -20.05 22.55
N GLY A 157 -7.52 -20.03 22.18
CA GLY A 157 -7.06 -19.65 20.83
C GLY A 157 -7.22 -18.16 20.48
N PHE A 158 -6.12 -17.41 20.38
CA PHE A 158 -6.14 -16.05 19.88
C PHE A 158 -6.26 -15.98 18.36
N GLY A 159 -6.89 -14.90 17.88
CA GLY A 159 -6.94 -14.64 16.46
C GLY A 159 -5.58 -14.20 15.91
N GLY A 160 -5.31 -14.55 14.66
CA GLY A 160 -4.11 -14.10 13.95
C GLY A 160 -4.18 -12.60 13.60
N ALA A 161 -3.05 -11.90 13.68
CA ALA A 161 -2.94 -10.52 13.18
C ALA A 161 -2.97 -10.47 11.65
N GLY A 162 -3.49 -9.38 11.07
CA GLY A 162 -3.47 -9.16 9.63
C GLY A 162 -2.08 -8.75 9.11
N GLY A 163 -1.90 -8.77 7.79
CA GLY A 163 -0.68 -8.32 7.12
C GLY A 163 -0.56 -6.80 7.02
N ALA A 164 0.66 -6.29 6.84
CA ALA A 164 0.97 -4.87 6.69
C ALA A 164 0.37 -4.23 5.44
N CYS A 165 0.42 -2.90 5.39
CA CYS A 165 0.25 -2.14 4.16
C CYS A 165 1.58 -1.56 3.66
N LEU A 166 1.90 -1.76 2.38
CA LEU A 166 3.08 -1.18 1.73
C LEU A 166 2.66 -0.34 0.53
N THR A 167 3.13 0.90 0.48
CA THR A 167 3.07 1.78 -0.69
C THR A 167 4.47 2.12 -1.17
N LEU A 168 4.79 1.74 -2.40
CA LEU A 168 5.97 2.21 -3.13
C LEU A 168 5.52 3.18 -4.21
N HIS A 169 5.96 4.43 -4.12
CA HIS A 169 5.61 5.48 -5.08
C HIS A 169 6.86 6.16 -5.63
N ALA A 170 7.07 6.08 -6.96
CA ALA A 170 8.23 6.70 -7.60
C ALA A 170 8.04 7.09 -9.07
N ASN A 171 8.83 8.02 -9.59
CA ASN A 171 8.83 8.29 -11.04
C ASN A 171 9.46 7.13 -11.80
N SER A 172 10.65 6.70 -11.38
CA SER A 172 11.32 5.51 -11.90
C SER A 172 11.44 4.43 -10.83
N MET A 173 11.16 3.20 -11.21
CA MET A 173 11.26 2.08 -10.28
C MET A 173 11.90 0.86 -10.92
N THR A 174 12.89 0.32 -10.23
CA THR A 174 13.56 -0.94 -10.58
C THR A 174 13.41 -1.89 -9.41
N ILE A 175 12.70 -2.99 -9.61
CA ILE A 175 12.56 -4.07 -8.64
C ILE A 175 13.05 -5.36 -9.29
N ASP A 176 14.17 -5.90 -8.82
CA ASP A 176 14.75 -7.13 -9.36
C ASP A 176 15.25 -8.07 -8.27
N SER A 177 14.80 -9.33 -8.29
CA SER A 177 15.20 -10.36 -7.33
C SER A 177 14.82 -9.99 -5.90
N VAL A 178 13.53 -9.69 -5.71
CA VAL A 178 12.96 -9.15 -4.46
C VAL A 178 11.77 -9.99 -3.99
N SER A 179 11.62 -10.15 -2.68
CA SER A 179 10.40 -10.69 -2.07
C SER A 179 9.70 -9.62 -1.23
N ILE A 180 8.38 -9.52 -1.33
CA ILE A 180 7.54 -8.60 -0.56
C ILE A 180 6.40 -9.38 0.08
N ASP A 181 6.39 -9.44 1.40
CA ASP A 181 5.41 -10.20 2.17
C ASP A 181 4.52 -9.30 3.01
N GLY A 182 3.21 -9.40 2.82
CA GLY A 182 2.16 -8.84 3.66
C GLY A 182 1.20 -9.93 4.10
N ASN A 183 1.69 -11.10 4.49
CA ASN A 183 0.84 -12.23 4.87
C ASN A 183 0.12 -11.99 6.21
N GLY A 184 -1.08 -12.52 6.35
CA GLY A 184 -1.77 -12.65 7.63
C GLY A 184 -1.13 -13.74 8.50
N GLN A 185 -1.27 -13.61 9.82
CA GLN A 185 -0.86 -14.63 10.78
C GLN A 185 -1.93 -15.72 10.88
N ASN A 186 -1.51 -16.97 11.10
CA ASN A 186 -2.45 -18.02 11.48
C ASN A 186 -3.10 -17.70 12.83
N GLY A 187 -4.33 -18.17 13.02
CA GLY A 187 -4.96 -18.21 14.33
C GLY A 187 -4.31 -19.27 15.21
N ASP A 188 -4.35 -19.06 16.52
CA ASP A 188 -3.77 -20.01 17.47
C ASP A 188 -4.60 -21.28 17.55
N ASN A 189 -3.90 -22.41 17.63
CA ASN A 189 -4.51 -23.67 18.01
C ASN A 189 -5.00 -23.62 19.46
N ALA A 190 -5.98 -24.45 19.78
CA ALA A 190 -6.56 -24.51 21.12
C ALA A 190 -7.04 -25.91 21.48
N ALA A 191 -7.35 -26.13 22.75
CA ALA A 191 -7.94 -27.39 23.19
C ALA A 191 -9.35 -27.57 22.61
N ILE A 192 -10.28 -26.65 22.88
CA ILE A 192 -11.68 -26.80 22.47
C ILE A 192 -12.06 -25.84 21.34
N VAL A 193 -11.70 -24.56 21.43
CA VAL A 193 -12.09 -23.55 20.42
C VAL A 193 -10.88 -22.79 19.89
N ALA A 194 -10.59 -22.90 18.60
CA ALA A 194 -9.41 -22.25 18.01
C ALA A 194 -9.69 -20.82 17.52
N GLY A 195 -8.60 -20.05 17.36
CA GLY A 195 -8.66 -18.69 16.81
C GLY A 195 -8.72 -18.67 15.28
N GLY A 196 -9.33 -17.63 14.72
CA GLY A 196 -9.38 -17.39 13.28
C GLY A 196 -8.08 -16.77 12.76
N GLY A 197 -7.75 -17.04 11.49
CA GLY A 197 -6.58 -16.48 10.82
C GLY A 197 -6.75 -14.99 10.47
N GLY A 198 -5.65 -14.23 10.47
CA GLY A 198 -5.62 -12.84 10.04
C GLY A 198 -5.62 -12.70 8.52
N ALA A 199 -6.13 -11.59 7.99
CA ALA A 199 -6.16 -11.34 6.56
C ALA A 199 -4.78 -10.98 6.00
N GLY A 200 -4.58 -11.26 4.70
CA GLY A 200 -3.48 -10.66 3.95
C GLY A 200 -3.60 -9.14 3.89
N GLY A 201 -2.45 -8.49 3.80
CA GLY A 201 -2.29 -7.03 3.76
C GLY A 201 -2.43 -6.43 2.36
N GLY A 202 -2.10 -5.15 2.25
CA GLY A 202 -2.21 -4.39 1.02
C GLY A 202 -0.86 -3.96 0.49
N ILE A 203 -0.60 -4.17 -0.79
CA ILE A 203 0.66 -3.79 -1.43
C ILE A 203 0.31 -3.00 -2.69
N ILE A 204 0.76 -1.75 -2.76
CA ILE A 204 0.62 -0.92 -3.94
C ILE A 204 2.00 -0.50 -4.46
N ILE A 205 2.21 -0.77 -5.74
CA ILE A 205 3.36 -0.30 -6.52
C ILE A 205 2.84 0.74 -7.50
N LYS A 206 3.30 1.97 -7.38
CA LYS A 206 2.88 3.07 -8.23
C LYS A 206 4.13 3.72 -8.84
N SER A 207 4.33 3.56 -10.15
CA SER A 207 5.43 4.27 -10.82
C SER A 207 5.14 4.83 -12.22
N TYR A 208 5.77 5.93 -12.63
CA TYR A 208 5.62 6.41 -14.02
C TYR A 208 6.25 5.42 -15.02
N SER A 209 7.46 4.92 -14.72
CA SER A 209 8.15 3.85 -15.46
C SER A 209 8.65 2.78 -14.50
N CYS A 210 8.22 1.53 -14.69
CA CYS A 210 8.52 0.43 -13.77
C CYS A 210 9.15 -0.75 -14.51
N THR A 211 10.29 -1.21 -14.01
CA THR A 211 10.88 -2.51 -14.39
C THR A 211 10.75 -3.46 -13.20
N ILE A 212 9.96 -4.52 -13.36
CA ILE A 212 9.70 -5.51 -12.32
C ILE A 212 10.16 -6.88 -12.85
N HIS A 213 11.29 -7.35 -12.34
CA HIS A 213 11.89 -8.63 -12.70
C HIS A 213 12.05 -9.53 -11.47
N ASN A 214 11.84 -10.83 -11.63
CA ASN A 214 12.14 -11.83 -10.60
C ASN A 214 11.62 -11.47 -9.20
N ILE A 215 10.36 -11.01 -9.12
CA ILE A 215 9.75 -10.59 -7.86
C ILE A 215 8.77 -11.64 -7.37
N MET A 216 8.74 -11.85 -6.06
CA MET A 216 7.69 -12.58 -5.36
C MET A 216 6.92 -11.60 -4.47
N ILE A 217 5.61 -11.49 -4.67
CA ILE A 217 4.73 -10.74 -3.77
C ILE A 217 3.74 -11.72 -3.12
N ALA A 218 3.68 -11.73 -1.79
CA ALA A 218 2.75 -12.55 -1.04
C ALA A 218 1.91 -11.68 -0.11
N ALA A 219 0.59 -11.75 -0.24
CA ALA A 219 -0.35 -11.20 0.75
C ALA A 219 -1.45 -12.24 1.01
N ASN A 220 -1.05 -13.42 1.45
CA ASN A 220 -1.96 -14.52 1.75
C ASN A 220 -2.70 -14.27 3.07
N GLY A 221 -3.90 -14.81 3.19
CA GLY A 221 -4.57 -14.95 4.49
C GLY A 221 -3.88 -16.02 5.35
N GLY A 222 -3.90 -15.82 6.65
CA GLY A 222 -3.44 -16.83 7.61
C GLY A 222 -4.49 -17.92 7.80
N ASN A 223 -4.05 -19.14 8.10
CA ASN A 223 -4.93 -20.27 8.36
C ASN A 223 -5.66 -20.12 9.69
N GLY A 224 -6.85 -20.70 9.81
CA GLY A 224 -7.49 -20.87 11.10
C GLY A 224 -6.74 -21.87 11.97
N GLY A 225 -6.77 -21.68 13.29
CA GLY A 225 -6.18 -22.60 14.24
C GLY A 225 -6.95 -23.93 14.31
N ALA A 226 -6.25 -25.00 14.64
CA ALA A 226 -6.83 -26.32 14.88
C ALA A 226 -7.20 -26.54 16.35
N SER A 227 -8.19 -27.39 16.62
CA SER A 227 -8.58 -27.79 17.98
C SER A 227 -9.16 -29.20 18.04
N GLU A 228 -9.33 -29.73 19.26
CA GLU A 228 -10.08 -30.96 19.46
C GLU A 228 -11.60 -30.74 19.37
N GLY A 229 -12.07 -29.49 19.51
CA GLY A 229 -13.48 -29.12 19.33
C GLY A 229 -13.76 -28.46 17.99
N TYR A 230 -13.82 -27.14 17.96
CA TYR A 230 -14.17 -26.32 16.80
C TYR A 230 -12.95 -25.58 16.23
N GLY A 231 -12.69 -25.76 14.93
CA GLY A 231 -11.61 -25.09 14.21
C GLY A 231 -11.90 -23.61 13.94
N GLY A 232 -10.84 -22.81 13.81
CA GLY A 232 -10.93 -21.39 13.46
C GLY A 232 -11.14 -21.17 11.96
N GLY A 233 -11.77 -20.07 11.57
CA GLY A 233 -11.93 -19.68 10.17
C GLY A 233 -10.63 -19.17 9.55
N GLY A 234 -10.42 -19.45 8.27
CA GLY A 234 -9.27 -18.95 7.51
C GLY A 234 -9.37 -17.46 7.18
N GLY A 235 -8.27 -16.74 7.21
CA GLY A 235 -8.21 -15.33 6.82
C GLY A 235 -8.38 -15.13 5.32
N GLY A 236 -8.99 -14.02 4.90
CA GLY A 236 -9.07 -13.63 3.50
C GLY A 236 -7.72 -13.21 2.92
N GLY A 237 -7.50 -13.46 1.64
CA GLY A 237 -6.32 -12.96 0.93
C GLY A 237 -6.29 -11.42 0.87
N GLY A 238 -5.10 -10.86 0.65
CA GLY A 238 -4.83 -9.42 0.61
C GLY A 238 -5.08 -8.77 -0.75
N ARG A 239 -4.56 -7.56 -0.95
CA ARG A 239 -4.67 -6.85 -2.24
C ARG A 239 -3.31 -6.43 -2.77
N VAL A 240 -3.08 -6.67 -4.06
CA VAL A 240 -1.92 -6.14 -4.78
C VAL A 240 -2.41 -5.24 -5.91
N LYS A 241 -1.90 -4.01 -5.95
CA LYS A 241 -2.23 -3.03 -6.99
C LYS A 241 -0.95 -2.51 -7.63
N ILE A 242 -0.90 -2.52 -8.97
CA ILE A 242 0.24 -2.02 -9.73
C ILE A 242 -0.26 -0.95 -10.69
N PHE A 243 0.21 0.28 -10.49
CA PHE A 243 -0.12 1.44 -11.30
C PHE A 243 1.10 1.93 -12.08
N TYR A 244 0.92 2.13 -13.38
CA TYR A 244 1.99 2.60 -14.27
C TYR A 244 1.51 3.62 -15.31
N SER A 245 2.42 4.41 -15.89
CA SER A 245 2.08 5.38 -16.94
C SER A 245 2.70 5.09 -18.31
N SER A 246 3.91 4.54 -18.36
CA SER A 246 4.68 4.42 -19.60
C SER A 246 5.12 2.99 -19.89
N VAL A 247 6.00 2.44 -19.06
CA VAL A 247 6.61 1.12 -19.23
C VAL A 247 6.27 0.26 -18.02
N LEU A 248 5.83 -0.97 -18.30
CA LEU A 248 5.69 -2.04 -17.34
C LEU A 248 6.30 -3.31 -17.96
N ASP A 249 7.41 -3.77 -17.39
CA ASP A 249 7.95 -5.12 -17.62
C ASP A 249 7.68 -5.95 -16.36
N THR A 250 7.01 -7.10 -16.53
CA THR A 250 6.60 -8.02 -15.45
C THR A 250 7.11 -9.43 -15.67
N SER A 251 8.18 -9.61 -16.45
CA SER A 251 8.77 -10.94 -16.63
C SER A 251 9.18 -11.55 -15.28
N ASN A 252 8.74 -12.80 -15.06
CA ASN A 252 8.92 -13.56 -13.80
C ASN A 252 8.26 -12.92 -12.55
N LEU A 253 7.16 -12.19 -12.71
CA LEU A 253 6.31 -11.75 -11.61
C LEU A 253 5.50 -12.93 -11.03
N ALA A 254 5.70 -13.24 -9.74
CA ALA A 254 4.87 -14.19 -8.99
C ALA A 254 4.08 -13.46 -7.89
N ILE A 255 2.75 -13.61 -7.88
CA ILE A 255 1.86 -12.99 -6.89
C ILE A 255 0.98 -14.04 -6.23
N ASN A 256 1.06 -14.14 -4.91
CA ASN A 256 0.31 -15.06 -4.07
C ASN A 256 -0.69 -14.30 -3.19
N LEU A 257 -1.98 -14.53 -3.42
CA LEU A 257 -3.08 -13.90 -2.70
C LEU A 257 -4.07 -14.94 -2.19
N ASN A 258 -3.54 -16.09 -1.77
CA ASN A 258 -4.35 -17.23 -1.38
C ASN A 258 -5.13 -16.93 -0.10
N PRO A 259 -6.34 -17.50 0.03
CA PRO A 259 -7.00 -17.52 1.32
C PRO A 259 -6.24 -18.40 2.30
N GLY A 260 -6.41 -18.11 3.59
CA GLY A 260 -6.13 -19.08 4.63
C GLY A 260 -7.13 -20.22 4.58
N ILE A 261 -6.66 -21.44 4.82
CA ILE A 261 -7.56 -22.59 5.02
C ILE A 261 -8.23 -22.50 6.39
N GLY A 262 -9.42 -23.08 6.51
CA GLY A 262 -10.05 -23.29 7.81
C GLY A 262 -9.26 -24.28 8.66
N GLY A 263 -9.25 -24.05 9.96
CA GLY A 263 -8.62 -24.95 10.93
C GLY A 263 -9.44 -26.22 11.14
N ASN A 264 -8.76 -27.32 11.42
CA ASN A 264 -9.41 -28.60 11.69
C ASN A 264 -9.95 -28.64 13.12
N GLY A 265 -11.21 -29.06 13.29
CA GLY A 265 -11.83 -29.33 14.59
C GLY A 265 -12.50 -30.69 14.58
N SER A 266 -12.35 -31.48 15.66
CA SER A 266 -12.96 -32.84 15.69
C SER A 266 -14.48 -32.82 15.70
N TRP A 267 -15.10 -31.71 16.12
CA TRP A 267 -16.54 -31.50 16.07
C TRP A 267 -16.95 -30.77 14.80
N GLU A 268 -16.24 -29.70 14.43
CA GLU A 268 -16.47 -28.98 13.18
C GLU A 268 -15.23 -28.17 12.78
N ASN A 269 -14.95 -28.17 11.47
CA ASN A 269 -13.88 -27.36 10.89
C ASN A 269 -14.31 -25.90 10.74
N GLY A 270 -13.34 -25.00 10.69
CA GLY A 270 -13.60 -23.66 10.18
C GLY A 270 -13.71 -23.65 8.65
N ASP A 271 -14.35 -22.61 8.12
CA ASP A 271 -14.38 -22.34 6.69
C ASP A 271 -13.05 -21.73 6.24
N ALA A 272 -12.67 -21.98 4.99
CA ALA A 272 -11.58 -21.23 4.36
C ALA A 272 -12.01 -19.78 4.08
N GLY A 273 -11.03 -18.87 4.03
CA GLY A 273 -11.26 -17.52 3.51
C GLY A 273 -11.47 -17.51 2.00
N LEU A 274 -11.69 -16.32 1.45
CA LEU A 274 -11.68 -16.09 0.01
C LEU A 274 -10.35 -15.49 -0.44
N ALA A 275 -9.97 -15.80 -1.68
CA ALA A 275 -8.75 -15.26 -2.30
C ALA A 275 -8.80 -13.73 -2.37
N GLY A 276 -7.61 -13.14 -2.38
CA GLY A 276 -7.42 -11.70 -2.53
C GLY A 276 -7.61 -11.21 -3.96
N SER A 277 -7.32 -9.93 -4.18
CA SER A 277 -7.49 -9.29 -5.50
C SER A 277 -6.19 -8.69 -6.01
N ILE A 278 -5.97 -8.80 -7.32
CA ILE A 278 -4.89 -8.13 -8.04
C ILE A 278 -5.47 -7.13 -9.04
N TYR A 279 -4.85 -5.96 -9.15
CA TYR A 279 -5.21 -4.97 -10.15
C TYR A 279 -3.99 -4.34 -10.82
N PHE A 280 -4.05 -4.21 -12.14
CA PHE A 280 -3.11 -3.44 -12.95
C PHE A 280 -3.86 -2.27 -13.58
N GLY A 281 -3.42 -1.05 -13.31
CA GLY A 281 -4.07 0.17 -13.79
C GLY A 281 -3.10 1.13 -14.43
N TYR A 282 -3.59 1.87 -15.44
CA TYR A 282 -2.91 3.09 -15.84
C TYR A 282 -3.24 4.20 -14.85
N ASP A 283 -2.22 4.92 -14.39
CA ASP A 283 -2.40 6.13 -13.58
C ASP A 283 -1.73 7.30 -14.29
N VAL A 284 -2.35 8.48 -14.23
CA VAL A 284 -1.79 9.70 -14.83
C VAL A 284 -0.91 10.35 -13.78
N PHE A 285 0.40 10.08 -13.88
CA PHE A 285 1.37 10.82 -13.07
C PHE A 285 1.50 12.20 -13.68
N ILE A 286 0.95 13.20 -13.00
CA ILE A 286 1.30 14.59 -13.27
C ILE A 286 2.72 14.77 -12.72
N HIS A 287 3.71 14.46 -13.54
CA HIS A 287 5.09 14.82 -13.25
C HIS A 287 5.16 16.35 -13.27
N GLU A 288 5.47 16.98 -12.14
CA GLU A 288 6.17 18.26 -12.21
C GLU A 288 7.52 17.94 -12.85
N ALA A 289 7.55 17.97 -14.19
CA ALA A 289 8.80 18.02 -14.90
C ALA A 289 9.58 19.14 -14.25
N THR A 290 10.72 18.80 -13.64
CA THR A 290 11.74 19.79 -13.32
C THR A 290 12.28 20.31 -14.64
N ILE A 291 11.47 21.10 -15.34
CA ILE A 291 11.97 22.15 -16.19
C ILE A 291 12.78 22.98 -15.22
N LYS A 292 14.12 22.95 -15.31
CA LYS A 292 14.95 23.99 -14.67
C LYS A 292 14.24 25.30 -14.96
N PRO A 293 13.61 25.95 -13.97
CA PRO A 293 12.91 27.17 -14.28
C PRO A 293 14.03 28.17 -14.59
N THR A 294 14.24 28.47 -15.86
CA THR A 294 14.59 29.85 -16.18
C THR A 294 13.44 30.66 -15.61
N ALA A 295 13.74 31.29 -14.48
CA ALA A 295 12.80 31.73 -13.46
C ALA A 295 11.59 32.44 -14.03
N THR A 296 10.41 31.82 -13.93
CA THR A 296 9.15 32.54 -14.06
C THR A 296 8.23 32.07 -12.94
N ASP A 297 8.13 32.90 -11.91
CA ASP A 297 7.33 32.65 -10.72
C ASP A 297 5.85 32.82 -11.07
N VAL A 298 5.08 31.73 -11.04
CA VAL A 298 3.62 31.75 -11.24
C VAL A 298 2.96 31.23 -9.97
N GLN A 299 2.54 32.16 -9.11
CA GLN A 299 1.79 31.89 -7.88
C GLN A 299 0.31 31.67 -8.19
N CYS A 300 -0.20 30.44 -8.07
CA CYS A 300 -1.57 30.17 -7.63
C CYS A 300 -1.83 28.68 -7.38
N THR A 301 -2.49 28.34 -6.27
CA THR A 301 -3.04 26.99 -6.03
C THR A 301 -4.57 26.98 -5.98
N ILE A 302 -5.27 28.11 -5.81
CA ILE A 302 -6.75 28.19 -5.86
C ILE A 302 -7.16 29.60 -6.31
N ILE A 303 -7.97 29.72 -7.37
CA ILE A 303 -8.52 31.02 -7.81
C ILE A 303 -9.97 31.15 -7.32
N MET A 304 -10.20 31.85 -6.20
CA MET A 304 -11.55 32.04 -5.61
C MET A 304 -12.34 33.21 -6.23
N ASN A 305 -11.70 34.08 -7.03
CA ASN A 305 -12.33 35.28 -7.60
C ASN A 305 -12.19 35.38 -9.13
N GLY A 306 -11.95 34.25 -9.80
CA GLY A 306 -11.83 34.14 -11.26
C GLY A 306 -10.81 35.07 -11.93
N CYS A 307 -9.75 35.49 -11.24
CA CYS A 307 -8.66 36.27 -11.84
C CYS A 307 -7.33 35.52 -11.71
N LEU A 308 -6.74 35.19 -12.84
CA LEU A 308 -5.42 34.58 -12.94
C LEU A 308 -4.38 35.67 -13.13
N VAL A 309 -3.36 35.68 -12.27
CA VAL A 309 -2.18 36.53 -12.43
C VAL A 309 -1.08 35.69 -13.06
N TYR A 310 -0.62 36.08 -14.25
CA TYR A 310 0.37 35.32 -15.01
C TYR A 310 1.55 36.21 -15.38
N SER A 311 2.76 35.78 -14.98
CA SER A 311 4.00 36.47 -15.28
C SER A 311 4.74 35.77 -16.41
N VAL A 312 5.38 36.56 -17.30
CA VAL A 312 6.15 36.05 -18.43
C VAL A 312 7.41 36.86 -18.66
N ASP A 313 8.49 36.17 -19.04
CA ASP A 313 9.80 36.80 -19.24
C ASP A 313 10.08 37.18 -20.71
N ARG A 314 9.26 36.71 -21.65
CA ARG A 314 9.41 36.98 -23.09
C ARG A 314 8.11 37.43 -23.73
N PHE A 315 8.22 38.42 -24.62
CA PHE A 315 7.11 39.03 -25.35
C PHE A 315 7.40 39.09 -26.85
N PRO A 316 6.35 39.03 -27.70
CA PRO A 316 4.96 38.72 -27.35
C PRO A 316 4.77 37.22 -27.11
N SER A 317 3.95 36.85 -26.12
CA SER A 317 3.61 35.44 -25.83
C SER A 317 2.10 35.26 -25.82
N TYR A 318 1.64 34.02 -26.00
CA TYR A 318 0.24 33.65 -25.83
C TYR A 318 0.12 32.54 -24.80
N ILE A 319 -0.99 32.57 -24.05
CA ILE A 319 -1.42 31.41 -23.28
C ILE A 319 -2.75 30.89 -23.79
N GLU A 320 -2.92 29.59 -23.65
CA GLU A 320 -4.15 28.88 -23.91
C GLU A 320 -4.57 28.17 -22.63
N ILE A 321 -5.85 28.30 -22.30
CA ILE A 321 -6.47 27.60 -21.18
C ILE A 321 -7.29 26.47 -21.77
N PHE A 322 -7.10 25.25 -21.28
CA PHE A 322 -7.84 24.07 -21.72
C PHE A 322 -8.39 23.29 -20.54
N ASP A 323 -9.50 22.59 -20.76
CA ASP A 323 -10.14 21.74 -19.75
C ASP A 323 -9.49 20.35 -19.66
N ILE A 324 -10.00 19.51 -18.75
CA ILE A 324 -9.55 18.12 -18.55
C ILE A 324 -9.69 17.22 -19.78
N THR A 325 -10.50 17.62 -20.76
CA THR A 325 -10.68 16.87 -22.02
C THR A 325 -9.67 17.29 -23.10
N GLY A 326 -8.83 18.30 -22.81
CA GLY A 326 -7.87 18.85 -23.76
C GLY A 326 -8.46 19.94 -24.67
N LYS A 327 -9.73 20.32 -24.49
CA LYS A 327 -10.39 21.34 -25.30
C LYS A 327 -9.97 22.74 -24.86
N ILE A 328 -9.53 23.56 -25.81
CA ILE A 328 -9.18 24.97 -25.55
C ILE A 328 -10.46 25.74 -25.22
N GLN A 329 -10.45 26.35 -24.04
CA GLN A 329 -11.54 27.15 -23.49
C GLN A 329 -11.32 28.65 -23.74
N SER A 330 -10.07 29.12 -23.66
CA SER A 330 -9.73 30.50 -23.99
C SER A 330 -8.26 30.66 -24.42
N ARG A 331 -7.96 31.76 -25.10
CA ARG A 331 -6.61 32.15 -25.50
C ARG A 331 -6.40 33.63 -25.21
N HIS A 332 -5.27 33.97 -24.58
CA HIS A 332 -4.94 35.34 -24.19
C HIS A 332 -3.55 35.72 -24.71
N ARG A 333 -3.46 36.91 -25.31
CA ARG A 333 -2.18 37.52 -25.67
C ARG A 333 -1.61 38.19 -24.42
N LEU A 334 -0.32 37.98 -24.19
CA LEU A 334 0.42 38.59 -23.09
C LEU A 334 1.31 39.70 -23.66
N SER A 335 1.14 40.91 -23.14
CA SER A 335 1.87 42.11 -23.56
C SER A 335 2.85 42.61 -22.51
N ASP A 336 2.66 42.23 -21.24
CA ASP A 336 3.39 42.80 -20.11
C ASP A 336 4.00 41.74 -19.20
N LYS A 337 5.03 42.09 -18.42
CA LYS A 337 5.70 41.19 -17.46
C LYS A 337 4.73 40.49 -16.50
N LYS A 338 3.63 41.14 -16.16
CA LYS A 338 2.57 40.63 -15.31
C LYS A 338 1.23 40.94 -15.96
N ASN A 339 0.43 39.91 -16.23
CA ASN A 339 -0.87 40.04 -16.87
C ASN A 339 -1.95 39.57 -15.89
N HIS A 340 -3.09 40.25 -15.94
CA HIS A 340 -4.29 39.89 -15.18
C HIS A 340 -5.34 39.36 -16.16
N ILE A 341 -5.73 38.11 -15.99
CA ILE A 341 -6.60 37.40 -16.93
C ILE A 341 -7.87 37.01 -16.21
N SER A 342 -9.00 37.56 -16.68
CA SER A 342 -10.31 37.22 -16.14
C SER A 342 -10.79 35.88 -16.68
N LEU A 343 -11.07 34.96 -15.75
CA LEU A 343 -11.58 33.60 -15.93
C LEU A 343 -13.03 33.47 -15.47
N ASN A 344 -13.72 34.57 -15.18
CA ASN A 344 -15.11 34.55 -14.70
C ASN A 344 -16.07 33.82 -15.66
N HIS A 345 -15.73 33.79 -16.96
CA HIS A 345 -16.47 33.10 -17.99
C HIS A 345 -16.35 31.56 -17.94
N LEU A 346 -15.36 31.01 -17.24
CA LEU A 346 -15.15 29.57 -17.12
C LEU A 346 -16.00 28.99 -15.98
N PRO A 347 -16.63 27.81 -16.14
CA PRO A 347 -17.30 27.12 -15.04
C PRO A 347 -16.29 26.59 -14.00
N ALA A 348 -16.77 26.25 -12.81
CA ALA A 348 -15.93 25.59 -11.81
C ALA A 348 -15.38 24.27 -12.34
N GLY A 349 -14.11 23.98 -12.08
CA GLY A 349 -13.44 22.82 -12.66
C GLY A 349 -11.92 22.92 -12.67
N VAL A 350 -11.29 21.87 -13.18
CA VAL A 350 -9.83 21.78 -13.34
C VAL A 350 -9.44 22.23 -14.75
N TYR A 351 -8.44 23.09 -14.84
CA TYR A 351 -7.94 23.66 -16.09
C TYR A 351 -6.42 23.63 -16.14
N PHE A 352 -5.90 23.76 -17.35
CA PHE A 352 -4.48 23.74 -17.62
C PHE A 352 -4.09 24.93 -18.49
N ILE A 353 -2.85 25.39 -18.32
CA ILE A 353 -2.27 26.50 -19.09
C ILE A 353 -1.18 25.96 -20.00
N ARG A 354 -1.27 26.29 -21.28
CA ARG A 354 -0.23 26.09 -22.28
C ARG A 354 0.32 27.43 -22.74
N GLN A 355 1.63 27.59 -22.76
CA GLN A 355 2.32 28.75 -23.32
C GLN A 355 3.20 28.29 -24.49
N GLU A 356 2.94 28.81 -25.69
CA GLU A 356 3.70 28.50 -26.91
C GLU A 356 3.89 26.98 -27.15
N GLY A 357 2.81 26.21 -26.96
CA GLY A 357 2.82 24.75 -27.20
C GLY A 357 3.30 23.90 -26.03
N ASN A 358 3.91 24.47 -24.99
CA ASN A 358 4.34 23.74 -23.80
C ASN A 358 3.34 23.90 -22.66
N ILE A 359 2.87 22.78 -22.09
CA ILE A 359 2.05 22.81 -20.88
C ILE A 359 2.95 23.34 -19.75
N ARG A 360 2.50 24.40 -19.09
CA ARG A 360 3.28 25.06 -18.03
C ARG A 360 2.73 24.78 -16.63
N LYS A 361 1.41 24.60 -16.47
CA LYS A 361 0.79 24.39 -15.15
C LYS A 361 -0.68 23.95 -15.22
N SER A 362 -1.18 23.37 -14.13
CA SER A 362 -2.60 23.14 -13.86
C SER A 362 -3.11 24.06 -12.74
N PHE A 363 -4.41 24.34 -12.71
CA PHE A 363 -5.06 25.13 -11.67
C PHE A 363 -6.55 24.75 -11.53
N ILE A 364 -7.14 25.07 -10.38
CA ILE A 364 -8.55 24.79 -10.08
C ILE A 364 -9.32 26.10 -9.95
N ILE A 365 -10.46 26.19 -10.64
CA ILE A 365 -11.44 27.26 -10.44
C ILE A 365 -12.53 26.71 -9.50
N MET A 366 -12.65 27.31 -8.32
CA MET A 366 -13.79 27.12 -7.42
C MET A 366 -14.63 28.40 -7.47
N LYS A 367 -15.92 28.26 -7.77
CA LYS A 367 -16.87 29.38 -7.75
C LYS A 367 -17.71 29.32 -6.48
#